data_AF-A0A1I8D124-F1
#
_entry.id   AF-A0A1I8D124-F1
#
_cell.length_a   1.000
_cell.length_b   1.000
_cell.length_c   1.000
_cell.angle_alpha   90.00
_cell.angle_beta   90.00
_cell.angle_gamma   90.00
#
_symmetry.space_group_name_H-M   'P 1'
#
loop_
_entity.id
_entity.type
_entity.pdbx_description
1 polymer ?
#
loop_
_entity_poly.entity_id
_entity_poly.type
_entity_poly.pdbx_seq_one_letter_code
_entity_poly.pdbx_strand_id
1 'polypeptide(L)'
;MTLTKLQNKYCVRFTKNDDYKLMLKYLTQCFHQSEAITQALHLDIEYMRFHYEIFLNDTFLMNNSICVVDSNDQIVGVRYVGIDSNNKKYDTNNTETLDNFYNKFLKDYPSALPLFGIIEDAKVDMKKELPNEIHTLLRTEIIIVPEQYRGLGIAQLLMKDGTDLLRKRFPDAQGDCAETTNPTALKLFEKNGYKKIRDLSYQTYGIPEVQNSPNKVTCVVTLF
;
A
#
# COMPACT_ATOMS: atom_id res chain seq x y z
N MET A 1 -21.80 13.89 -8.76
CA MET A 1 -22.10 13.89 -7.31
C MET A 1 -21.01 14.71 -6.62
N THR A 2 -21.34 15.79 -5.92
CA THR A 2 -20.36 16.66 -5.24
C THR A 2 -19.79 15.96 -3.98
N LEU A 3 -18.48 16.11 -3.73
CA LEU A 3 -17.76 15.53 -2.58
C LEU A 3 -18.49 15.73 -1.23
N THR A 4 -19.16 16.87 -1.07
CA THR A 4 -19.94 17.22 0.13
C THR A 4 -21.11 16.27 0.41
N LYS A 5 -21.72 15.65 -0.60
CA LYS A 5 -22.79 14.65 -0.41
C LYS A 5 -22.25 13.28 0.01
N LEU A 6 -20.99 12.97 -0.30
CA LEU A 6 -20.34 11.71 0.12
C LEU A 6 -19.96 11.73 1.60
N GLN A 7 -19.54 12.89 2.12
CA GLN A 7 -19.15 13.06 3.52
C GLN A 7 -20.30 12.80 4.52
N ASN A 8 -21.56 12.93 4.10
CA ASN A 8 -22.71 12.59 4.94
C ASN A 8 -23.00 11.08 5.02
N LYS A 9 -22.40 10.26 4.14
CA LYS A 9 -22.61 8.81 4.07
C LYS A 9 -21.37 8.00 4.48
N TYR A 10 -20.19 8.57 4.28
CA TYR A 10 -18.93 7.90 4.53
C TYR A 10 -18.03 8.74 5.44
N CYS A 11 -17.40 8.08 6.39
CA CYS A 11 -16.43 8.67 7.31
C CYS A 11 -15.05 8.06 7.08
N VAL A 12 -13.99 8.85 7.29
CA VAL A 12 -12.61 8.38 7.26
C VAL A 12 -12.10 8.24 8.68
N ARG A 13 -11.53 7.09 9.03
CA ARG A 13 -10.90 6.84 10.33
C ARG A 13 -9.64 5.99 10.19
N PHE A 14 -8.87 5.92 11.27
CA PHE A 14 -7.82 4.90 11.38
C PHE A 14 -8.44 3.51 11.54
N THR A 15 -7.71 2.50 11.09
CA THR A 15 -8.03 1.10 11.36
C THR A 15 -7.87 0.79 12.85
N LYS A 16 -8.63 -0.21 13.32
CA LYS A 16 -8.58 -0.78 14.67
C LYS A 16 -8.30 -2.27 14.60
N ASN A 17 -7.83 -2.87 15.70
CA ASN A 17 -7.55 -4.32 15.75
C ASN A 17 -8.77 -5.17 15.34
N ASP A 18 -9.98 -4.75 15.67
CA ASP A 18 -11.22 -5.44 15.30
C ASP A 18 -11.46 -5.48 13.78
N ASP A 19 -10.81 -4.60 13.00
CA ASP A 19 -10.91 -4.58 11.54
C ASP A 19 -10.08 -5.70 10.87
N TYR A 20 -9.18 -6.37 11.62
CA TYR A 20 -8.20 -7.34 11.10
C TYR A 20 -8.81 -8.37 10.13
N LYS A 21 -9.91 -9.02 10.52
CA LYS A 21 -10.54 -10.07 9.70
C LYS A 21 -11.02 -9.54 8.35
N LEU A 22 -11.57 -8.31 8.35
CA LEU A 22 -12.07 -7.69 7.13
C LEU A 22 -10.92 -7.18 6.25
N MET A 23 -9.86 -6.65 6.86
CA MET A 23 -8.64 -6.25 6.16
C MET A 23 -7.94 -7.46 5.50
N LEU A 24 -7.83 -8.59 6.20
CA LEU A 24 -7.29 -9.82 5.64
C LEU A 24 -8.16 -10.35 4.49
N LYS A 25 -9.49 -10.27 4.66
CA LYS A 25 -10.44 -10.59 3.58
C LYS A 25 -10.21 -9.72 2.35
N TYR A 26 -9.96 -8.42 2.52
CA TYR A 26 -9.72 -7.52 1.39
C TYR A 26 -8.39 -7.80 0.69
N LEU A 27 -7.33 -8.08 1.44
CA LEU A 27 -6.04 -8.47 0.86
C LEU A 27 -6.18 -9.75 0.03
N THR A 28 -6.83 -10.77 0.57
CA THR A 28 -6.98 -12.08 -0.07
C THR A 28 -8.01 -12.09 -1.20
N GLN A 29 -9.19 -11.50 -1.00
CA GLN A 29 -10.32 -11.61 -1.94
C GLN A 29 -10.49 -10.42 -2.88
N CYS A 30 -9.78 -9.32 -2.68
CA CYS A 30 -9.86 -8.16 -3.57
C CYS A 30 -8.51 -7.83 -4.19
N PHE A 31 -7.48 -7.62 -3.36
CA PHE A 31 -6.16 -7.21 -3.86
C PHE A 31 -5.44 -8.34 -4.57
N HIS A 32 -5.22 -9.49 -3.92
CA HIS A 32 -4.46 -10.61 -4.48
C HIS A 32 -5.00 -11.08 -5.84
N GLN A 33 -6.33 -11.08 -6.01
CA GLN A 33 -6.99 -11.47 -7.25
C GLN A 33 -6.88 -10.44 -8.39
N SER A 34 -6.51 -9.19 -8.09
CA SER A 34 -6.49 -8.10 -9.08
C SER A 34 -5.15 -7.38 -9.22
N GLU A 35 -4.18 -7.66 -8.33
CA GLU A 35 -2.84 -7.11 -8.39
C GLU A 35 -2.07 -7.73 -9.58
N ALA A 36 -1.39 -6.89 -10.36
CA ALA A 36 -0.84 -7.32 -11.64
C ALA A 36 0.30 -8.32 -11.49
N ILE A 37 1.20 -8.16 -10.50
CA ILE A 37 2.34 -9.05 -10.31
C ILE A 37 1.89 -10.41 -9.74
N THR A 38 0.97 -10.43 -8.78
CA THR A 38 0.41 -11.69 -8.24
C THR A 38 -0.22 -12.51 -9.36
N GLN A 39 -0.97 -11.86 -10.26
CA GLN A 39 -1.56 -12.52 -11.43
C GLN A 39 -0.48 -12.96 -12.44
N ALA A 40 0.53 -12.13 -12.72
CA ALA A 40 1.62 -12.44 -13.65
C ALA A 40 2.42 -13.69 -13.23
N LEU A 41 2.67 -13.82 -11.93
CA LEU A 41 3.48 -14.88 -11.36
C LEU A 41 2.64 -16.10 -10.92
N HIS A 42 1.32 -16.05 -11.10
CA HIS A 42 0.38 -17.06 -10.61
C HIS A 42 0.61 -17.40 -9.13
N LEU A 43 0.80 -16.37 -8.30
CA LEU A 43 1.05 -16.57 -6.88
C LEU A 43 -0.20 -17.17 -6.22
N ASP A 44 0.01 -18.17 -5.38
CA ASP A 44 -1.06 -18.88 -4.69
C ASP A 44 -1.54 -18.09 -3.47
N ILE A 45 -2.86 -18.00 -3.32
CA ILE A 45 -3.49 -17.20 -2.28
C ILE A 45 -3.25 -17.77 -0.88
N GLU A 46 -3.18 -19.09 -0.70
CA GLU A 46 -2.93 -19.72 0.59
C GLU A 46 -1.50 -19.45 1.05
N TYR A 47 -0.53 -19.48 0.13
CA TYR A 47 0.84 -19.08 0.45
C TYR A 47 0.95 -17.58 0.71
N MET A 48 0.40 -16.73 -0.15
CA MET A 48 0.46 -15.27 0.02
C MET A 48 -0.32 -14.79 1.25
N ARG A 49 -1.30 -15.56 1.74
CA ARG A 49 -1.99 -15.26 2.99
C ARG A 49 -1.04 -15.16 4.17
N PHE A 50 -0.02 -16.01 4.28
CA PHE A 50 0.97 -15.91 5.37
C PHE A 50 1.71 -14.56 5.35
N HIS A 51 2.07 -14.08 4.17
CA HIS A 51 2.64 -12.75 4.01
C HIS A 51 1.65 -11.65 4.43
N TYR A 52 0.38 -11.74 4.02
CA TYR A 52 -0.64 -10.78 4.42
C TYR A 52 -0.90 -10.79 5.93
N GLU A 53 -0.89 -11.95 6.59
CA GLU A 53 -1.06 -12.03 8.05
C GLU A 53 0.11 -11.37 8.78
N ILE A 54 1.35 -11.51 8.29
CA ILE A 54 2.51 -10.81 8.86
C ILE A 54 2.43 -9.31 8.61
N PHE A 55 2.04 -8.91 7.40
CA PHE A 55 1.79 -7.52 7.05
C PHE A 55 0.74 -6.88 7.97
N LEU A 56 -0.31 -7.63 8.36
CA LEU A 56 -1.33 -7.20 9.32
C LEU A 56 -0.96 -7.46 10.79
N ASN A 57 0.15 -8.13 11.09
CA ASN A 57 0.66 -8.23 12.47
C ASN A 57 1.59 -7.07 12.80
N ASP A 58 1.98 -6.27 11.81
CA ASP A 58 2.69 -5.01 12.04
C ASP A 58 1.80 -4.04 12.82
N THR A 59 2.24 -3.71 14.04
CA THR A 59 1.49 -2.86 14.97
C THR A 59 1.40 -1.42 14.46
N PHE A 60 2.41 -0.93 13.74
CA PHE A 60 2.34 0.40 13.16
C PHE A 60 1.26 0.41 12.07
N LEU A 61 1.34 -0.52 11.13
CA LEU A 61 0.42 -0.60 10.00
C LEU A 61 -1.03 -0.76 10.46
N MET A 62 -1.32 -1.68 11.38
CA MET A 62 -2.69 -1.93 11.83
C MET A 62 -3.33 -0.77 12.58
N ASN A 63 -2.55 0.05 13.27
CA ASN A 63 -3.09 1.16 14.05
C ASN A 63 -3.06 2.50 13.31
N ASN A 64 -2.41 2.55 12.15
CA ASN A 64 -2.15 3.80 11.42
C ASN A 64 -2.59 3.76 9.96
N SER A 65 -3.05 2.62 9.45
CA SER A 65 -3.75 2.54 8.16
C SER A 65 -5.08 3.29 8.21
N ILE A 66 -5.57 3.69 7.04
CA ILE A 66 -6.79 4.48 6.90
C ILE A 66 -7.88 3.62 6.28
N CYS A 67 -9.09 3.72 6.82
CA CYS A 67 -10.28 3.16 6.19
C CYS A 67 -11.36 4.21 5.98
N VAL A 68 -12.18 3.97 4.96
CA VAL A 68 -13.46 4.64 4.78
C VAL A 68 -14.53 3.69 5.27
N VAL A 69 -15.43 4.17 6.13
CA VAL A 69 -16.55 3.41 6.67
C VAL A 69 -17.89 4.03 6.28
N ASP A 70 -18.93 3.22 6.19
CA ASP A 70 -20.31 3.68 6.03
C ASP A 70 -20.96 4.08 7.37
N SER A 71 -22.25 4.40 7.34
CA SER A 71 -23.03 4.79 8.54
C SER A 71 -23.18 3.69 9.59
N ASN A 72 -22.84 2.43 9.25
CA ASN A 72 -22.89 1.28 10.15
C ASN A 72 -21.48 0.84 10.60
N ASP A 73 -20.48 1.72 10.46
CA ASP A 73 -19.05 1.45 10.72
C ASP A 73 -18.48 0.27 9.89
N GLN A 74 -19.12 -0.08 8.77
CA GLN A 74 -18.59 -1.09 7.86
C GLN A 74 -17.54 -0.48 6.96
N ILE A 75 -16.34 -1.08 6.92
CA ILE A 75 -15.28 -0.66 6.00
C ILE A 75 -15.76 -0.87 4.57
N VAL A 76 -15.58 0.16 3.74
CA VAL A 76 -15.88 0.17 2.30
C VAL A 76 -14.64 0.46 1.44
N GLY A 77 -13.50 0.70 2.07
CA GLY A 77 -12.20 0.86 1.41
C GLY A 77 -11.09 1.05 2.44
N VAL A 78 -9.88 0.62 2.10
CA VAL A 78 -8.70 0.66 2.98
C VAL A 78 -7.49 1.16 2.22
N ARG A 79 -6.68 1.95 2.89
CA ARG A 79 -5.32 2.34 2.50
C ARG A 79 -4.38 1.87 3.60
N TYR A 80 -3.55 0.90 3.29
CA TYR A 80 -2.54 0.36 4.19
C TYR A 80 -1.33 1.29 4.19
N VAL A 81 -0.91 1.71 5.38
CA VAL A 81 0.12 2.74 5.55
C VAL A 81 1.22 2.24 6.47
N GLY A 82 2.44 2.17 5.93
CA GLY A 82 3.68 2.02 6.68
C GLY A 82 4.36 3.37 6.93
N ILE A 83 5.52 3.31 7.55
CA ILE A 83 6.41 4.46 7.73
C ILE A 83 7.84 4.05 7.43
N ASP A 84 8.54 4.91 6.72
CA ASP A 84 9.95 4.76 6.42
C ASP A 84 10.67 5.96 7.03
N SER A 85 11.49 5.72 8.04
CA SER A 85 12.10 6.79 8.80
C SER A 85 13.44 6.42 9.41
N ASN A 86 14.35 7.39 9.43
CA ASN A 86 15.60 7.32 10.20
C ASN A 86 15.39 7.74 11.67
N ASN A 87 14.17 8.13 12.05
CA ASN A 87 13.84 8.52 13.42
C ASN A 87 13.59 7.28 14.29
N LYS A 88 14.39 7.13 15.35
CA LYS A 88 14.32 6.00 16.29
C LYS A 88 12.94 5.79 16.93
N LYS A 89 12.08 6.80 16.98
CA LYS A 89 10.72 6.63 17.53
C LYS A 89 9.81 5.75 16.67
N TYR A 90 10.15 5.56 15.39
CA TYR A 90 9.48 4.69 14.45
C TYR A 90 10.22 3.37 14.22
N ASP A 91 11.32 3.16 14.95
CA ASP A 91 12.09 1.92 14.89
C ASP A 91 11.24 0.78 15.47
N THR A 92 10.79 -0.11 14.60
CA THR A 92 10.07 -1.31 15.00
C THR A 92 11.12 -2.39 15.27
N ASN A 93 11.36 -2.72 16.54
CA ASN A 93 12.37 -3.68 17.02
C ASN A 93 12.19 -5.15 16.55
N ASN A 94 11.59 -5.40 15.38
CA ASN A 94 11.19 -6.73 14.89
C ASN A 94 11.89 -7.16 13.59
N THR A 95 12.90 -6.43 13.12
CA THR A 95 13.61 -6.69 11.84
C THR A 95 14.15 -8.13 11.75
N GLU A 96 14.83 -8.64 12.78
CA GLU A 96 15.40 -10.00 12.76
C GLU A 96 14.32 -11.10 12.61
N THR A 97 13.13 -10.90 13.19
CA THR A 97 12.03 -11.88 13.11
C THR A 97 11.38 -11.85 11.73
N LEU A 98 11.22 -10.66 11.14
CA LEU A 98 10.72 -10.46 9.79
C LEU A 98 11.67 -11.04 8.74
N ASP A 99 12.96 -10.78 8.85
CA ASP A 99 13.98 -11.30 7.94
C ASP A 99 14.00 -12.82 7.95
N ASN A 100 13.97 -13.43 9.14
CA ASN A 100 13.88 -14.88 9.27
C ASN A 100 12.62 -15.46 8.64
N PHE A 101 11.48 -14.78 8.79
CA PHE A 101 10.26 -15.18 8.10
C PHE A 101 10.42 -15.11 6.58
N TYR A 102 10.87 -13.98 6.03
CA TYR A 102 10.97 -13.81 4.58
C TYR A 102 12.00 -14.75 3.96
N ASN A 103 13.13 -14.98 4.63
CA ASN A 103 14.12 -15.96 4.20
C ASN A 103 13.52 -17.37 4.11
N LYS A 104 12.72 -17.78 5.11
CA LYS A 104 12.03 -19.07 5.07
C LYS A 104 10.93 -19.09 4.00
N PHE A 105 10.11 -18.05 3.96
CA PHE A 105 9.00 -17.93 3.01
C PHE A 105 9.48 -18.00 1.56
N LEU A 106 10.54 -17.26 1.20
CA LEU A 106 11.10 -17.25 -0.14
C LEU A 106 11.85 -18.54 -0.50
N LYS A 107 12.38 -19.25 0.50
CA LYS A 107 12.94 -20.59 0.32
C LYS A 107 11.84 -21.62 0.00
N ASP A 108 10.73 -21.56 0.73
CA ASP A 108 9.60 -22.48 0.55
C ASP A 108 8.75 -22.09 -0.69
N TYR A 109 8.77 -20.82 -1.09
CA TYR A 109 7.96 -20.26 -2.18
C TYR A 109 8.76 -19.32 -3.10
N PRO A 110 9.75 -19.85 -3.86
CA PRO A 110 10.67 -19.04 -4.66
C PRO A 110 10.01 -18.31 -5.84
N SER A 111 8.82 -18.71 -6.28
CA SER A 111 8.08 -18.00 -7.33
C SER A 111 7.68 -16.58 -6.93
N ALA A 112 7.68 -16.25 -5.64
CA ALA A 112 7.44 -14.89 -5.16
C ALA A 112 8.70 -14.00 -5.18
N LEU A 113 9.91 -14.56 -5.37
CA LEU A 113 11.15 -13.78 -5.39
C LEU A 113 11.11 -12.57 -6.33
N PRO A 114 10.59 -12.67 -7.58
CA PRO A 114 10.49 -11.51 -8.46
C PRO A 114 9.65 -10.37 -7.89
N LEU A 115 8.54 -10.67 -7.21
CA LEU A 115 7.67 -9.67 -6.57
C LEU A 115 8.44 -8.93 -5.47
N PHE A 116 9.11 -9.64 -4.58
CA PHE A 116 9.83 -9.01 -3.49
C PHE A 116 11.06 -8.25 -3.98
N GLY A 117 11.78 -8.79 -4.97
CA GLY A 117 12.94 -8.12 -5.57
C GLY A 117 12.60 -6.77 -6.20
N ILE A 118 11.55 -6.69 -7.03
CA ILE A 118 11.18 -5.42 -7.67
C ILE A 118 10.70 -4.37 -6.66
N ILE A 119 10.03 -4.79 -5.58
CA ILE A 119 9.55 -3.89 -4.53
C ILE A 119 10.71 -3.42 -3.63
N GLU A 120 11.68 -4.28 -3.32
CA GLU A 120 12.89 -3.92 -2.57
C GLU A 120 13.71 -2.87 -3.34
N ASP A 121 14.00 -3.14 -4.61
CA ASP A 121 14.76 -2.23 -5.47
C ASP A 121 14.02 -0.91 -5.69
N ALA A 122 12.69 -0.94 -5.85
CA ALA A 122 11.86 0.26 -5.93
C ALA A 122 12.06 1.17 -4.71
N LYS A 123 12.08 0.61 -3.49
CA LYS A 123 12.30 1.37 -2.25
C LYS A 123 13.72 1.94 -2.19
N VAL A 124 14.73 1.12 -2.46
CA VAL A 124 16.13 1.52 -2.44
C VAL A 124 16.40 2.63 -3.44
N ASP A 125 15.89 2.50 -4.66
CA ASP A 125 16.09 3.46 -5.72
C ASP A 125 15.31 4.76 -5.49
N MET A 126 14.11 4.68 -4.94
CA MET A 126 13.37 5.88 -4.56
C MET A 126 14.14 6.73 -3.55
N LYS A 127 14.75 6.12 -2.52
CA LYS A 127 15.56 6.84 -1.52
C LYS A 127 16.73 7.62 -2.15
N LYS A 128 17.33 7.09 -3.22
CA LYS A 128 18.44 7.75 -3.93
C LYS A 128 18.02 9.01 -4.69
N GLU A 129 16.75 9.10 -5.07
CA GLU A 129 16.21 10.22 -5.86
C GLU A 129 15.63 11.34 -4.98
N LEU A 130 15.48 11.10 -3.68
CA LEU A 130 14.92 12.07 -2.75
C LEU A 130 16.00 12.99 -2.17
N PRO A 131 15.65 14.25 -1.84
CA PRO A 131 16.56 15.13 -1.14
C PRO A 131 17.04 14.54 0.19
N ASN A 132 18.31 14.76 0.55
CA ASN A 132 18.94 14.18 1.75
C ASN A 132 18.29 14.62 3.06
N GLU A 133 17.58 15.76 3.06
CA GLU A 133 16.81 16.24 4.21
C GLU A 133 15.53 15.44 4.48
N ILE A 134 15.09 14.60 3.53
CA ILE A 134 13.93 13.72 3.72
C ILE A 134 14.35 12.50 4.54
N HIS A 135 13.88 12.44 5.79
CA HIS A 135 14.22 11.40 6.75
C HIS A 135 13.01 10.66 7.32
N THR A 136 11.78 11.11 7.01
CA THR A 136 10.54 10.45 7.41
C THR A 136 9.50 10.59 6.31
N LEU A 137 9.07 9.45 5.76
CA LEU A 137 7.97 9.35 4.81
C LEU A 137 6.92 8.38 5.32
N LEU A 138 5.66 8.73 5.12
CA LEU A 138 4.61 7.73 5.11
C LEU A 138 4.74 6.89 3.85
N ARG A 139 4.38 5.61 3.92
CA ARG A 139 4.41 4.73 2.76
C ARG A 139 3.05 4.10 2.55
N THR A 140 2.43 4.43 1.43
CA THR A 140 1.20 3.80 0.99
C THR A 140 1.51 2.46 0.36
N GLU A 141 1.32 1.40 1.12
CA GLU A 141 1.64 0.04 0.71
C GLU A 141 0.60 -0.49 -0.28
N ILE A 142 -0.68 -0.37 0.07
CA ILE A 142 -1.80 -0.95 -0.70
C ILE A 142 -3.03 -0.04 -0.57
N ILE A 143 -3.76 0.17 -1.67
CA ILE A 143 -5.10 0.79 -1.66
C ILE A 143 -6.11 -0.22 -2.21
N ILE A 144 -7.16 -0.51 -1.43
CA ILE A 144 -8.23 -1.42 -1.82
C ILE A 144 -9.57 -0.71 -1.74
N VAL A 145 -10.31 -0.74 -2.85
CA VAL A 145 -11.74 -0.44 -2.89
C VAL A 145 -12.46 -1.65 -3.49
N PRO A 146 -13.25 -2.39 -2.69
CA PRO A 146 -14.07 -3.49 -3.18
C PRO A 146 -14.96 -3.07 -4.34
N GLU A 147 -15.22 -4.00 -5.25
CA GLU A 147 -15.87 -3.71 -6.53
C GLU A 147 -17.22 -3.00 -6.37
N GLN A 148 -18.05 -3.45 -5.41
CA GLN A 148 -19.36 -2.88 -5.11
C GLN A 148 -19.33 -1.43 -4.61
N TYR A 149 -18.15 -0.91 -4.24
CA TYR A 149 -17.97 0.47 -3.79
C TYR A 149 -17.15 1.35 -4.77
N ARG A 150 -16.74 0.79 -5.93
CA ARG A 150 -16.02 1.54 -6.96
C ARG A 150 -16.93 2.60 -7.60
N GLY A 151 -16.33 3.65 -8.15
CA GLY A 151 -17.06 4.78 -8.75
C GLY A 151 -17.74 5.73 -7.75
N LEU A 152 -17.79 5.38 -6.46
CA LEU A 152 -18.39 6.20 -5.40
C LEU A 152 -17.43 7.24 -4.81
N GLY A 153 -16.22 7.38 -5.35
CA GLY A 153 -15.22 8.32 -4.82
C GLY A 153 -14.50 7.88 -3.54
N ILE A 154 -14.66 6.61 -3.10
CA ILE A 154 -14.01 6.08 -1.88
C ILE A 154 -12.48 6.22 -1.93
N ALA A 155 -11.85 5.88 -3.05
CA ALA A 155 -10.41 6.04 -3.22
C ALA A 155 -9.95 7.51 -3.06
N GLN A 156 -10.78 8.47 -3.47
CA GLN A 156 -10.48 9.89 -3.30
C GLN A 156 -10.56 10.33 -1.82
N LEU A 157 -11.49 9.76 -1.05
CA LEU A 157 -11.58 10.00 0.40
C LEU A 157 -10.37 9.41 1.13
N LEU A 158 -9.96 8.18 0.78
CA LEU A 158 -8.75 7.55 1.32
C LEU A 158 -7.49 8.40 1.08
N MET A 159 -7.38 9.00 -0.12
CA MET A 159 -6.22 9.80 -0.48
C MET A 159 -6.26 11.22 0.09
N LYS A 160 -7.40 11.92 0.04
CA LYS A 160 -7.47 13.32 0.47
C LYS A 160 -7.63 13.40 1.99
N ASP A 161 -8.83 13.08 2.47
CA ASP A 161 -9.21 13.18 3.87
C ASP A 161 -8.35 12.22 4.73
N GLY A 162 -7.98 11.06 4.19
CA GLY A 162 -7.03 10.14 4.84
C GLY A 162 -5.61 10.71 4.99
N THR A 163 -5.08 11.40 3.98
CA THR A 163 -3.76 12.06 4.10
C THR A 163 -3.82 13.21 5.12
N ASP A 164 -4.92 13.96 5.17
CA ASP A 164 -5.10 15.01 6.18
C ASP A 164 -5.08 14.44 7.61
N LEU A 165 -5.67 13.27 7.84
CA LEU A 165 -5.60 12.57 9.13
C LEU A 165 -4.17 12.08 9.44
N LEU A 166 -3.48 11.50 8.46
CA LEU A 166 -2.11 11.04 8.61
C LEU A 166 -1.16 12.18 8.97
N ARG A 167 -1.25 13.33 8.28
CA ARG A 167 -0.44 14.54 8.57
C ARG A 167 -0.64 15.06 9.98
N LYS A 168 -1.88 14.99 10.50
CA LYS A 168 -2.17 15.38 11.89
C LYS A 168 -1.55 14.41 12.90
N ARG A 169 -1.55 13.12 12.59
CA ARG A 169 -1.00 12.08 13.48
C ARG A 169 0.53 12.01 13.44
N PHE A 170 1.12 12.28 12.28
CA PHE A 170 2.55 12.24 12.02
C PHE A 170 3.04 13.60 11.51
N PRO A 171 3.07 14.62 12.38
CA PRO A 171 3.43 15.99 11.96
C PRO A 171 4.88 16.13 11.52
N ASP A 172 5.74 15.15 11.80
CA ASP A 172 7.14 15.10 11.35
C ASP A 172 7.35 14.25 10.09
N ALA A 173 6.30 13.66 9.53
CA ALA A 173 6.37 13.09 8.19
C ALA A 173 6.50 14.22 7.16
N GLN A 174 7.43 14.09 6.24
CA GLN A 174 7.74 15.12 5.23
C GLN A 174 7.06 14.86 3.89
N GLY A 175 6.38 13.73 3.78
CA GLY A 175 5.72 13.30 2.56
C GLY A 175 5.12 11.91 2.68
N ASP A 176 4.66 11.43 1.53
CA ASP A 176 4.10 10.10 1.35
C ASP A 176 4.58 9.53 0.02
N CYS A 177 4.98 8.26 0.04
CA CYS A 177 5.44 7.54 -1.13
C CYS A 177 4.63 6.27 -1.38
N ALA A 178 4.64 5.80 -2.62
CA ALA A 178 3.98 4.57 -3.00
C ALA A 178 4.63 3.94 -4.22
N GLU A 179 4.50 2.63 -4.33
CA GLU A 179 4.78 1.87 -5.54
C GLU A 179 3.45 1.38 -6.12
N THR A 180 3.28 1.53 -7.44
CA THR A 180 2.04 1.12 -8.09
C THR A 180 2.27 0.35 -9.37
N THR A 181 1.52 -0.73 -9.52
CA THR A 181 1.49 -1.61 -10.69
C THR A 181 0.28 -1.37 -11.59
N ASN A 182 -0.63 -0.47 -11.16
CA ASN A 182 -1.93 -0.26 -11.80
C ASN A 182 -2.08 1.17 -12.32
N PRO A 183 -2.44 1.38 -13.61
CA PRO A 183 -2.55 2.71 -14.20
C PRO A 183 -3.69 3.54 -13.59
N THR A 184 -4.72 2.89 -13.04
CA THR A 184 -5.80 3.56 -12.30
C THR A 184 -5.30 4.13 -10.98
N ALA A 185 -4.50 3.36 -10.24
CA ALA A 185 -3.88 3.82 -9.00
C ALA A 185 -2.85 4.92 -9.29
N LEU A 186 -2.07 4.81 -10.37
CA LEU A 186 -1.16 5.88 -10.79
C LEU A 186 -1.88 7.21 -11.04
N LYS A 187 -2.98 7.18 -11.79
CA LYS A 187 -3.83 8.37 -12.02
C LYS A 187 -4.41 8.93 -10.72
N LEU A 188 -4.78 8.06 -9.78
CA LEU A 188 -5.24 8.46 -8.45
C LEU A 188 -4.12 9.21 -7.70
N PHE A 189 -2.90 8.69 -7.69
CA PHE A 189 -1.75 9.35 -7.08
C PHE A 189 -1.45 10.70 -7.73
N GLU A 190 -1.35 10.77 -9.06
CA GLU A 190 -1.10 12.01 -9.81
C GLU A 190 -2.15 13.09 -9.49
N LYS A 191 -3.44 12.70 -9.42
CA LYS A 191 -4.53 13.61 -9.06
C LYS A 191 -4.41 14.15 -7.64
N ASN A 192 -3.73 13.44 -6.75
CA ASN A 192 -3.47 13.87 -5.37
C ASN A 192 -2.07 14.47 -5.18
N GLY A 193 -1.45 14.95 -6.26
CA GLY A 193 -0.21 15.74 -6.21
C GLY A 193 1.07 14.93 -6.17
N TYR A 194 0.99 13.60 -6.30
CA TYR A 194 2.18 12.75 -6.37
C TYR A 194 2.87 12.93 -7.72
N LYS A 195 4.20 12.90 -7.68
CA LYS A 195 5.07 12.93 -8.84
C LYS A 195 5.67 11.54 -9.04
N LYS A 196 5.78 11.11 -10.30
CA LYS A 196 6.54 9.91 -10.65
C LYS A 196 8.02 10.19 -10.44
N ILE A 197 8.69 9.23 -9.83
CA ILE A 197 10.13 9.28 -9.58
C ILE A 197 10.85 8.31 -10.51
N ARG A 198 10.37 7.06 -10.59
CA ARG A 198 11.01 6.00 -11.38
C ARG A 198 10.00 4.94 -11.79
N ASP A 199 10.33 4.26 -12.88
CA ASP A 199 9.69 3.03 -13.33
C ASP A 199 10.70 1.88 -13.28
N LEU A 200 10.27 0.71 -12.80
CA LEU A 200 11.03 -0.54 -12.82
C LEU A 200 10.30 -1.55 -13.70
N SER A 201 10.96 -2.07 -14.74
CA SER A 201 10.35 -3.00 -15.69
C SER A 201 10.19 -4.40 -15.11
N TYR A 202 9.04 -5.03 -15.35
CA TYR A 202 8.80 -6.44 -15.01
C TYR A 202 9.84 -7.40 -15.61
N GLN A 203 10.26 -7.12 -16.84
CA GLN A 203 11.20 -7.97 -17.58
C GLN A 203 12.55 -8.10 -16.85
N THR A 204 13.02 -7.03 -16.18
CA THR A 204 14.28 -7.03 -15.42
C THR A 204 14.28 -8.06 -14.28
N TYR A 205 13.10 -8.42 -13.77
CA TYR A 205 12.91 -9.34 -12.65
C TYR A 205 12.37 -10.70 -13.09
N GLY A 206 12.23 -10.94 -14.41
CA GLY A 206 11.63 -12.17 -14.93
C GLY A 206 10.13 -12.28 -14.67
N ILE A 207 9.43 -11.17 -14.42
CA ILE A 207 7.97 -11.14 -14.28
C ILE A 207 7.35 -11.14 -15.69
N PRO A 208 6.43 -12.07 -16.00
CA PRO A 208 5.74 -12.08 -17.29
C PRO A 208 4.94 -10.80 -17.55
N GLU A 209 4.82 -10.42 -18.82
CA GLU A 209 3.93 -9.33 -19.20
C GLU A 209 2.47 -9.71 -18.97
N VAL A 210 1.69 -8.77 -18.46
CA VAL A 210 0.26 -8.91 -18.24
C VAL A 210 -0.48 -8.05 -19.24
N GLN A 211 -1.47 -8.63 -19.92
CA GLN A 211 -2.29 -7.89 -20.86
C GLN A 211 -3.01 -6.73 -20.15
N ASN A 212 -3.01 -5.54 -20.76
CA ASN A 212 -3.60 -4.32 -20.20
C ASN A 212 -2.94 -3.82 -18.89
N SER A 213 -1.75 -4.32 -18.56
CA SER A 213 -0.90 -3.82 -17.48
C SER A 213 0.20 -2.91 -18.06
N PRO A 214 0.71 -1.93 -17.28
CA PRO A 214 1.87 -1.13 -17.67
C PRO A 214 3.18 -1.94 -17.65
N ASN A 215 3.17 -3.19 -17.16
CA ASN A 215 4.31 -4.12 -17.09
C ASN A 215 5.54 -3.52 -16.40
N LYS A 216 5.27 -2.70 -15.37
CA LYS A 216 6.27 -2.01 -14.57
C LYS A 216 5.69 -1.65 -13.21
N VAL A 217 6.57 -1.47 -12.24
CA VAL A 217 6.27 -0.78 -10.98
C VAL A 217 6.63 0.69 -11.14
N THR A 218 5.69 1.59 -10.91
CA THR A 218 5.93 3.04 -10.89
C THR A 218 6.03 3.52 -9.44
N CYS A 219 7.17 4.10 -9.09
CA CYS A 219 7.38 4.76 -7.80
C CYS A 219 6.89 6.21 -7.88
N VAL A 220 6.10 6.61 -6.89
CA VAL A 220 5.54 7.96 -6.78
C VAL A 220 5.77 8.53 -5.39
N VAL A 221 5.91 9.86 -5.31
CA VAL A 221 6.07 10.58 -4.04
C VAL A 221 5.34 11.91 -4.06
N THR A 222 4.84 12.33 -2.91
CA THR A 222 4.41 13.70 -2.63
C THR A 222 5.09 14.19 -1.36
N LEU A 223 5.48 15.46 -1.31
CA LEU A 223 6.06 16.09 -0.12
C LEU A 223 5.04 17.08 0.47
N PHE A 224 5.02 17.21 1.80
CA PHE A 224 4.00 17.94 2.55
C PHE A 224 4.26 19.43 2.78
#